data_AF-A0A920PDZ2-F1
#
_entry.id   AF-A0A920PDZ2-F1
#
_cell.length_a   1.000
_cell.length_b   1.000
_cell.length_c   1.000
_cell.angle_alpha   90.00
_cell.angle_beta   90.00
_cell.angle_gamma   90.00
#
_symmetry.space_group_name_H-M   'P 1'
#
loop_
_entity.id
_entity.type
_entity.pdbx_description
1 polymer ?
#
loop_
_entity_poly.entity_id
_entity_poly.type
_entity_poly.pdbx_seq_one_letter_code
_entity_poly.pdbx_strand_id
1 'polypeptide(L)'
;MRGSTNLITLYEVSNLKNEVLEEYGDVEQKLINGKKWTRTLPGAELKEGEKKKFQFDSEEIILIRKDGIFAIKNICPHMNLPLDLGQLTEKNTILCPFHNSEFSYKTGM
;
A
#
# COMPACT_ATOMS: atom_id res chain seq x y z
N MET A 1 34.42 24.40 -25.46
CA MET A 1 34.54 23.59 -24.22
C MET A 1 33.33 23.91 -23.36
N ARG A 2 32.56 22.86 -23.00
CA ARG A 2 31.57 22.69 -21.89
C ARG A 2 31.12 23.95 -21.11
N GLY A 3 29.84 24.19 -20.83
CA GLY A 3 28.67 23.32 -20.88
C GLY A 3 27.36 24.00 -20.47
N SER A 4 26.27 23.26 -20.71
CA SER A 4 24.91 23.39 -20.18
C SER A 4 24.87 23.81 -18.71
N THR A 5 23.94 24.65 -18.26
CA THR A 5 22.53 24.28 -18.07
C THR A 5 21.58 25.47 -18.32
N ASN A 6 20.66 25.32 -19.27
CA ASN A 6 19.55 26.25 -19.43
C ASN A 6 18.59 26.08 -18.24
N LEU A 7 18.57 27.10 -17.38
CA LEU A 7 17.51 27.36 -16.42
C LEU A 7 16.20 27.45 -17.20
N ILE A 8 15.31 26.46 -17.07
CA ILE A 8 13.95 26.58 -17.59
C ILE A 8 13.14 27.27 -16.50
N THR A 9 12.88 28.55 -16.74
CA THR A 9 11.98 29.41 -15.98
C THR A 9 10.56 28.81 -15.94
N LEU A 10 9.91 28.88 -14.77
CA LEU A 10 8.48 28.61 -14.64
C LEU A 10 7.71 29.64 -15.48
N TYR A 11 7.18 29.20 -16.63
CA TYR A 11 6.15 29.94 -17.33
C TYR A 11 4.82 29.66 -16.65
N GLU A 12 4.16 30.72 -16.21
CA GLU A 12 2.80 30.72 -15.70
C GLU A 12 1.86 30.36 -16.87
N VAL A 13 1.30 29.15 -16.85
CA VAL A 13 0.41 28.69 -17.91
C VAL A 13 -0.97 29.27 -17.68
N SER A 14 -1.25 30.40 -18.32
CA SER A 14 -2.58 31.00 -18.42
C SER A 14 -3.30 30.41 -19.64
N ASN A 15 -4.47 29.79 -19.41
CA ASN A 15 -5.33 29.10 -20.38
C ASN A 15 -4.99 27.64 -20.77
N LEU A 16 -5.04 26.74 -19.80
CA LEU A 16 -5.35 25.34 -20.10
C LEU A 16 -6.87 25.21 -20.32
N LYS A 17 -7.26 24.68 -21.48
CA LYS A 17 -8.66 24.29 -21.74
C LYS A 17 -8.95 23.05 -20.89
N ASN A 18 -10.07 23.05 -20.16
CA ASN A 18 -10.50 21.90 -19.35
C ASN A 18 -10.53 20.57 -20.12
N GLU A 19 -10.69 20.61 -21.45
CA GLU A 19 -10.71 19.43 -22.33
C GLU A 19 -9.34 18.76 -22.54
N VAL A 20 -8.22 19.42 -22.18
CA VAL A 20 -6.85 18.88 -22.31
C VAL A 20 -6.29 18.40 -20.96
N LEU A 21 -6.98 18.74 -19.86
CA LEU A 21 -6.67 18.19 -18.56
C LEU A 21 -7.26 16.78 -18.51
N GLU A 22 -6.43 15.76 -18.78
CA GLU A 22 -6.75 14.45 -18.24
C GLU A 22 -6.85 14.64 -16.72
N GLU A 23 -8.00 14.36 -16.13
CA GLU A 23 -8.13 14.33 -14.68
C GLU A 23 -7.22 13.21 -14.17
N TYR A 24 -5.97 13.54 -13.86
CA TYR A 24 -5.07 12.74 -13.03
C TYR A 24 -5.53 12.73 -11.57
N GLY A 25 -6.84 12.87 -11.33
CA GLY A 25 -7.46 12.56 -10.04
C GLY A 25 -7.04 11.16 -9.62
N ASP A 26 -6.99 10.92 -8.32
CA ASP A 26 -6.53 9.67 -7.71
C ASP A 26 -7.30 8.45 -8.25
N VAL A 27 -6.86 7.91 -9.39
CA VAL A 27 -7.51 6.75 -10.00
C VAL A 27 -7.32 5.61 -9.02
N GLU A 28 -8.40 5.18 -8.38
CA GLU A 28 -8.37 4.12 -7.36
C GLU A 28 -7.81 2.82 -7.92
N GLN A 29 -7.99 2.59 -9.22
CA GLN A 29 -7.56 1.36 -9.89
C GLN A 29 -6.84 1.67 -11.20
N LYS A 30 -5.72 0.99 -11.45
CA LYS A 30 -4.92 1.10 -12.67
C LYS A 30 -4.72 -0.27 -13.31
N LEU A 31 -4.72 -0.32 -14.63
CA LEU A 31 -4.27 -1.51 -15.36
C LEU A 31 -2.76 -1.36 -15.66
N ILE A 32 -1.95 -2.24 -15.11
CA ILE A 32 -0.50 -2.28 -15.34
C ILE A 32 -0.14 -3.70 -15.79
N ASN A 33 0.39 -3.82 -17.01
CA ASN A 33 0.73 -5.10 -17.64
C ASN A 33 -0.43 -6.11 -17.64
N GLY A 34 -1.66 -5.65 -17.93
CA GLY A 34 -2.87 -6.48 -17.92
C GLY A 34 -3.37 -6.88 -16.52
N LYS A 35 -2.71 -6.47 -15.45
CA LYS A 35 -3.17 -6.68 -14.07
C LYS A 35 -3.87 -5.44 -13.55
N LYS A 36 -4.95 -5.65 -12.80
CA LYS A 36 -5.65 -4.60 -12.07
C LYS A 36 -4.95 -4.34 -10.75
N TRP A 37 -4.48 -3.12 -10.57
CA TRP A 37 -3.82 -2.62 -9.36
C TRP A 37 -4.76 -1.66 -8.66
N THR A 38 -5.06 -1.93 -7.39
CA THR A 38 -5.85 -1.03 -6.55
C THR A 38 -4.92 -0.19 -5.68
N ARG A 39 -5.15 1.11 -5.64
CA ARG A 39 -4.47 2.02 -4.71
C ARG A 39 -4.97 1.77 -3.30
N THR A 40 -4.03 1.64 -2.38
CA THR A 40 -4.28 1.53 -0.94
C THR A 40 -4.08 2.89 -0.28
N LEU A 41 -3.41 2.92 0.88
CA LEU A 41 -2.89 4.14 1.51
C LEU A 41 -1.56 4.61 0.90
N PRO A 42 -1.21 5.91 1.02
CA PRO A 42 0.11 6.43 0.67
C PRO A 42 1.24 5.75 1.45
N GLY A 43 2.34 5.39 0.79
CA GLY A 43 3.45 4.68 1.44
C GLY A 43 4.09 5.43 2.62
N ALA A 44 3.95 6.76 2.68
CA ALA A 44 4.39 7.58 3.82
C ALA A 44 3.54 7.37 5.09
N GLU A 45 2.31 6.88 4.94
CA GLU A 45 1.41 6.61 6.05
C GLU A 45 1.65 5.26 6.72
N LEU A 46 2.43 4.36 6.12
CA LEU A 46 2.82 3.09 6.72
C LEU A 46 4.30 3.13 7.06
N LYS A 47 4.61 3.38 8.34
CA LYS A 47 6.00 3.49 8.80
C LYS A 47 6.62 2.12 9.02
N GLU A 48 7.95 2.08 9.08
CA GLU A 48 8.67 0.86 9.37
C GLU A 48 8.24 0.27 10.73
N GLY A 49 7.96 -1.04 10.76
CA GLY A 49 7.44 -1.74 11.93
C GLY A 49 5.92 -1.58 12.15
N GLU A 50 5.23 -0.77 11.36
CA GLU A 50 3.78 -0.59 11.48
C GLU A 50 2.99 -1.59 10.64
N LYS A 51 1.72 -1.74 11.03
CA LYS A 51 0.70 -2.38 10.23
C LYS A 51 -0.58 -1.54 10.24
N LYS A 52 -1.28 -1.50 9.10
CA LYS A 52 -2.53 -0.77 8.93
C LYS A 52 -3.57 -1.62 8.23
N LYS A 53 -4.82 -1.43 8.61
CA LYS A 53 -5.96 -2.04 7.92
C LYS A 53 -6.30 -1.28 6.64
N PHE A 54 -6.75 -2.02 5.65
CA PHE A 54 -7.27 -1.51 4.40
C PHE A 54 -8.49 -2.34 4.00
N GLN A 55 -9.62 -1.69 3.78
CA GLN A 55 -10.82 -2.33 3.27
C GLN A 55 -10.78 -2.32 1.74
N PHE A 56 -10.96 -3.48 1.13
CA PHE A 56 -11.07 -3.63 -0.32
C PHE A 56 -12.30 -4.48 -0.65
N ASP A 57 -13.31 -3.85 -1.24
CA ASP A 57 -14.63 -4.46 -1.46
C ASP A 57 -15.18 -5.07 -0.14
N SER A 58 -15.40 -6.39 -0.11
CA SER A 58 -15.85 -7.13 1.07
C SER A 58 -14.71 -7.74 1.90
N GLU A 59 -13.45 -7.57 1.50
CA GLU A 59 -12.29 -8.12 2.18
C GLU A 59 -11.55 -7.04 3.00
N GLU A 60 -11.15 -7.41 4.22
CA GLU A 60 -10.26 -6.58 5.03
C GLU A 60 -8.83 -7.12 4.90
N ILE A 61 -7.88 -6.24 4.59
CA ILE A 61 -6.47 -6.55 4.35
C ILE A 61 -5.64 -5.84 5.43
N ILE A 62 -4.56 -6.48 5.88
CA ILE A 62 -3.51 -5.84 6.68
C ILE A 62 -2.32 -5.56 5.76
N LEU A 63 -1.92 -4.30 5.69
CA LEU A 63 -0.66 -3.85 5.11
C LEU A 63 0.39 -3.77 6.20
N ILE A 64 1.53 -4.40 6.00
CA ILE A 64 2.61 -4.51 6.97
C ILE A 64 3.88 -3.96 6.33
N ARG A 65 4.63 -3.12 7.06
CA ARG A 65 5.94 -2.67 6.63
C ARG A 65 7.03 -3.17 7.58
N LYS A 66 7.80 -4.15 7.13
CA LYS A 66 8.96 -4.70 7.85
C LYS A 66 9.92 -5.34 6.84
N ASP A 67 11.06 -4.70 6.58
CA ASP A 67 12.02 -5.07 5.51
C ASP A 67 11.45 -5.03 4.08
N GLY A 68 10.29 -4.39 3.90
CA GLY A 68 9.47 -4.44 2.70
C GLY A 68 8.01 -4.18 3.03
N ILE A 69 7.14 -4.16 2.00
CA ILE A 69 5.70 -4.03 2.18
C ILE A 69 5.04 -5.37 1.86
N PHE A 70 4.24 -5.86 2.80
CA PHE A 70 3.49 -7.11 2.69
C PHE A 70 2.00 -6.83 2.86
N ALA A 71 1.17 -7.69 2.26
CA ALA A 71 -0.27 -7.63 2.37
C ALA A 71 -0.81 -9.03 2.64
N ILE A 72 -1.63 -9.16 3.69
CA ILE A 72 -2.32 -10.40 4.04
C ILE A 72 -3.79 -10.11 4.33
N LYS A 73 -4.68 -11.09 4.18
CA LYS A 73 -6.06 -10.94 4.64
C LYS A 73 -6.09 -10.72 6.16
N ASN A 74 -7.00 -9.90 6.66
CA ASN A 74 -7.25 -9.72 8.09
C ASN A 74 -8.08 -10.88 8.66
N ILE A 75 -7.68 -12.12 8.37
CA ILE A 75 -8.36 -13.33 8.83
C ILE A 75 -7.31 -14.32 9.30
N CYS A 76 -7.44 -14.76 10.54
CA CYS A 76 -6.65 -15.81 11.13
C CYS A 76 -7.05 -17.15 10.49
N PRO A 77 -6.15 -17.88 9.82
CA PRO A 77 -6.52 -19.12 9.13
C PRO A 77 -6.90 -20.26 10.08
N HIS A 78 -6.67 -20.11 11.39
CA HIS A 78 -7.12 -21.07 12.40
C HIS A 78 -8.64 -21.01 12.65
N MET A 79 -9.21 -19.81 12.88
CA MET A 79 -10.62 -19.65 13.31
C MET A 79 -11.34 -18.45 12.67
N ASN A 80 -10.81 -17.88 11.58
CA ASN A 80 -11.39 -16.74 10.86
C ASN A 80 -11.65 -15.50 11.74
N LEU A 81 -10.83 -15.29 12.76
CA LEU A 81 -10.85 -14.10 13.61
C LEU A 81 -9.87 -13.04 13.10
N PRO A 82 -10.09 -11.73 13.37
CA PRO A 82 -9.20 -10.67 12.92
C PRO A 82 -7.74 -10.82 13.43
N LEU A 83 -6.78 -10.49 12.59
CA LEU A 83 -5.33 -10.46 12.87
C LEU A 83 -4.78 -9.04 13.09
N ASP A 84 -5.55 -7.99 12.90
CA ASP A 84 -5.12 -6.59 12.95
C ASP A 84 -4.66 -6.13 14.34
N LEU A 85 -5.14 -6.79 15.39
CA LEU A 85 -4.61 -6.61 16.75
C LEU A 85 -3.41 -7.50 17.05
N GLY A 86 -3.02 -8.38 16.11
CA GLY A 86 -1.92 -9.30 16.26
C GLY A 86 -0.54 -8.63 16.32
N GLN A 87 0.37 -9.22 17.09
CA GLN A 87 1.72 -8.68 17.25
C GLN A 87 2.62 -9.13 16.10
N LEU A 88 3.35 -8.21 15.47
CA LEU A 88 4.41 -8.56 14.54
C LEU A 88 5.62 -9.06 15.34
N THR A 89 6.20 -10.17 14.93
CA THR A 89 7.37 -10.76 15.61
C THR A 89 8.66 -10.53 14.81
N GLU A 90 9.80 -10.87 15.41
CA GLU A 90 11.09 -10.89 14.73
C GLU A 90 11.25 -12.03 13.72
N LYS A 91 10.37 -13.03 13.73
CA LYS A 91 10.42 -14.18 12.81
C LYS A 91 9.70 -13.93 11.48
N ASN A 92 9.32 -12.68 11.20
CA ASN A 92 8.48 -12.32 10.06
C ASN A 92 7.08 -12.94 10.08
N THR A 93 6.48 -12.97 11.27
CA THR A 93 5.16 -13.53 11.52
C THR A 93 4.26 -12.54 12.25
N ILE A 94 2.97 -12.83 12.24
CA ILE A 94 1.94 -12.17 13.05
C ILE A 94 1.35 -13.17 14.04
N LEU A 95 1.36 -12.80 15.32
CA LEU A 95 0.77 -13.58 16.41
C LEU A 95 -0.71 -13.22 16.53
N CYS A 96 -1.59 -14.20 16.35
CA CYS A 96 -3.02 -14.05 16.56
C CYS A 96 -3.33 -13.74 18.03
N PRO A 97 -4.07 -12.65 18.34
CA PRO A 97 -4.30 -12.21 19.71
C PRO A 97 -5.28 -13.10 20.49
N PHE A 98 -5.99 -14.00 19.82
CA PHE A 98 -7.04 -14.82 20.43
C PHE A 98 -6.52 -16.16 20.97
N HIS A 99 -5.62 -16.82 20.24
CA HIS A 99 -5.18 -18.20 20.56
C HIS A 99 -3.67 -18.40 20.39
N ASN A 100 -2.90 -17.33 20.23
CA ASN A 100 -1.44 -17.35 20.09
C ASN A 100 -0.91 -18.22 18.93
N SER A 101 -1.74 -18.50 17.92
CA SER A 101 -1.27 -19.06 16.65
C SER A 101 -0.43 -18.02 15.90
N GLU A 102 0.67 -18.45 15.30
CA GLU A 102 1.65 -17.57 14.64
C GLU A 102 1.72 -17.90 13.15
N PHE A 103 1.63 -16.89 12.28
CA PHE A 103 1.58 -17.06 10.82
C PHE A 103 2.55 -16.13 10.12
N SER A 104 3.25 -16.59 9.09
CA SER A 104 4.14 -15.76 8.28
C SER A 104 3.36 -14.78 7.40
N TYR A 105 3.65 -13.48 7.54
CA TYR A 105 3.10 -12.47 6.64
C TYR A 105 3.88 -12.35 5.31
N LYS A 106 5.02 -13.05 5.19
CA LYS A 106 5.78 -13.11 3.92
C LYS A 106 5.18 -14.11 2.93
N THR A 107 4.63 -15.21 3.44
CA THR A 107 4.05 -16.29 2.63
C THR A 107 2.54 -16.46 2.81
N GLY A 108 1.95 -15.87 3.84
CA GLY A 108 0.52 -16.00 4.16
C GLY A 108 0.14 -17.34 4.79
N MET A 109 1.10 -18.06 5.38
CA MET A 109 0.93 -19.37 6.04
C MET A 109 1.48 -19.35 7.44
#